data_AF-A0A504UZS2-F1
#
_entry.id   AF-A0A504UZS2-F1
#
_cell.length_a   1.000
_cell.length_b   1.000
_cell.length_c   1.000
_cell.angle_alpha   90.00
_cell.angle_beta   90.00
_cell.angle_gamma   90.00
#
_symmetry.space_group_name_H-M   'P 1'
#
loop_
_entity.id
_entity.type
_entity.pdbx_description
1 polymer ?
#
loop_
_entity_poly.entity_id
_entity_poly.type
_entity_poly.pdbx_seq_one_letter_code
_entity_poly.pdbx_strand_id
1 'polypeptide(L)'
;MHETTVVISSRTRKTVEEAYALVEDFLTELNADILYANSDTARVALDAFSRYAKGRHPARLNFGDCFSYAGAKAAGAALLYVGEDFRRTDLA
;
A
#
# COMPACT_ATOMS: atom_id res chain seq x y z
N MET A 1 4.58 -5.77 0.69
CA MET A 1 5.97 -6.25 0.90
C MET A 1 6.99 -5.51 0.04
N HIS A 2 6.91 -5.56 -1.30
CA HIS A 2 7.94 -4.98 -2.18
C HIS A 2 8.34 -3.51 -1.87
N GLU A 3 7.39 -2.58 -1.88
CA GLU A 3 7.68 -1.16 -1.64
C GLU A 3 8.30 -0.94 -0.24
N THR A 4 7.73 -1.54 0.79
CA THR A 4 8.23 -1.49 2.17
C THR A 4 9.67 -1.98 2.27
N THR A 5 9.99 -3.13 1.66
CA THR A 5 11.35 -3.70 1.63
C THR A 5 12.35 -2.76 0.95
N VAL A 6 11.99 -2.21 -0.22
CA VAL A 6 12.85 -1.27 -0.96
C VAL A 6 13.10 0.00 -0.15
N VAL A 7 12.05 0.55 0.48
CA VAL A 7 12.17 1.76 1.30
C VAL A 7 13.05 1.51 2.51
N ILE A 8 12.84 0.42 3.25
CA ILE A 8 13.67 0.06 4.41
C ILE A 8 15.13 -0.11 4.01
N SER A 9 15.42 -0.83 2.93
CA SER A 9 16.80 -0.99 2.45
C SER A 9 17.42 0.36 2.07
N SER A 10 16.68 1.23 1.37
CA SER A 10 17.18 2.55 0.95
C SER A 10 17.41 3.55 2.09
N ARG A 11 16.71 3.39 3.22
CA ARG A 11 16.78 4.31 4.38
C ARG A 11 17.58 3.77 5.55
N THR A 12 18.07 2.54 5.45
CA THR A 12 18.90 1.91 6.48
C THR A 12 20.20 1.41 5.87
N ARG A 13 21.03 0.71 6.64
CA ARG A 13 22.24 0.02 6.13
C ARG A 13 21.99 -1.45 5.80
N LYS A 14 20.72 -1.87 5.76
CA LYS A 14 20.34 -3.26 5.51
C LYS A 14 20.39 -3.59 4.02
N THR A 15 20.83 -4.80 3.69
CA THR A 15 20.65 -5.34 2.33
C THR A 15 19.15 -5.54 2.03
N VAL A 16 18.82 -5.82 0.76
CA VAL A 16 17.43 -6.12 0.37
C VAL A 16 16.94 -7.38 1.09
N GLU A 17 17.79 -8.40 1.22
CA GLU A 17 17.49 -9.65 1.91
C GLU A 17 17.23 -9.42 3.40
N GLU A 18 18.07 -8.65 4.08
CA GLU A 18 17.88 -8.30 5.50
C GLU A 18 16.63 -7.45 5.73
N ALA A 19 16.32 -6.52 4.80
CA ALA A 19 15.10 -5.72 4.87
C ALA A 19 13.85 -6.54 4.59
N TYR A 20 13.93 -7.52 3.69
CA TYR A 20 12.84 -8.44 3.40
C TYR A 20 12.53 -9.33 4.60
N ALA A 21 13.54 -9.97 5.18
CA ALA A 21 13.39 -10.79 6.39
C ALA A 21 12.75 -10.00 7.55
N LEU A 22 13.19 -8.76 7.76
CA LEU A 22 12.57 -7.89 8.77
C LEU A 22 11.08 -7.64 8.52
N VAL A 23 10.67 -7.46 7.27
CA VAL A 23 9.25 -7.27 6.92
C VAL A 23 8.45 -8.56 7.14
N GLU A 24 9.01 -9.72 6.79
CA GLU A 24 8.37 -11.03 7.05
C GLU A 24 8.20 -11.31 8.54
N ASP A 25 9.23 -11.04 9.35
CA ASP A 25 9.18 -11.20 10.81
C ASP A 25 8.08 -10.31 11.41
N PHE A 26 8.00 -9.05 10.99
CA PHE A 26 6.97 -8.11 11.44
C PHE A 26 5.55 -8.55 11.06
N LEU A 27 5.35 -9.03 9.83
CA LEU A 27 4.05 -9.54 9.38
C LEU A 27 3.64 -10.81 10.13
N THR A 28 4.62 -11.68 10.45
CA THR A 28 4.41 -12.89 11.25
C THR A 28 4.00 -12.54 12.68
N GLU A 29 4.68 -11.58 13.31
CA GLU A 29 4.36 -11.11 14.66
C GLU A 29 2.93 -10.54 14.76
N LEU A 30 2.49 -9.83 13.71
CA LEU A 30 1.13 -9.30 13.62
C LEU A 30 0.07 -10.33 13.25
N ASN A 31 0.46 -11.56 12.88
CA ASN A 31 -0.41 -12.56 12.26
C ASN A 31 -1.19 -11.96 11.08
N ALA A 32 -0.48 -11.24 10.21
CA ALA A 32 -1.06 -10.50 9.11
C ALA A 32 -1.32 -11.39 7.88
N ASP A 33 -2.52 -11.29 7.31
CA ASP A 33 -2.85 -11.93 6.04
C ASP A 33 -2.36 -11.09 4.85
N ILE A 34 -1.77 -11.75 3.86
CA ILE A 34 -1.25 -11.10 2.65
C ILE A 34 -2.26 -11.21 1.51
N LEU A 35 -2.77 -10.07 1.07
CA LEU A 35 -3.60 -9.97 -0.11
C LEU A 35 -2.73 -9.85 -1.37
N TYR A 36 -2.88 -10.82 -2.28
CA TYR A 36 -2.17 -10.79 -3.55
C TYR A 36 -2.77 -9.75 -4.51
N ALA A 37 -1.89 -9.05 -5.23
CA ALA A 37 -2.31 -8.23 -6.35
C ALA A 37 -2.72 -9.14 -7.52
N ASN A 38 -4.01 -9.16 -7.83
CA ASN A 38 -4.58 -9.89 -8.95
C ASN A 38 -5.30 -8.92 -9.92
N SER A 39 -5.89 -9.45 -10.98
CA SER A 39 -6.59 -8.66 -12.00
C SER A 39 -7.74 -7.83 -11.43
N ASP A 40 -8.45 -8.33 -10.42
CA ASP A 40 -9.56 -7.61 -9.78
C ASP A 40 -9.03 -6.44 -8.93
N THR A 41 -7.99 -6.69 -8.12
CA THR A 41 -7.30 -5.63 -7.36
C THR A 41 -6.75 -4.56 -8.30
N ALA A 42 -6.17 -4.96 -9.44
CA ALA A 42 -5.66 -4.04 -10.46
C ALA A 42 -6.78 -3.17 -11.07
N ARG A 43 -7.95 -3.74 -11.34
CA ARG A 43 -9.11 -2.99 -11.85
C ARG A 43 -9.59 -1.94 -10.84
N VAL A 44 -9.64 -2.29 -9.56
CA VAL A 44 -10.00 -1.34 -8.50
C VAL A 44 -8.93 -0.27 -8.32
N ALA A 45 -7.64 -0.63 -8.42
CA ALA A 45 -6.54 0.32 -8.36
C ALA A 45 -6.57 1.32 -9.53
N LEU A 46 -6.95 0.89 -10.74
CA LEU A 46 -7.15 1.79 -11.89
C LEU A 46 -8.30 2.78 -11.67
N ASP A 47 -9.40 2.32 -11.08
CA ASP A 47 -10.51 3.19 -10.69
C ASP A 47 -10.06 4.22 -9.62
N ALA A 48 -9.31 3.77 -8.61
CA ALA A 48 -8.73 4.66 -7.60
C ALA A 48 -7.78 5.68 -8.23
N PHE A 49 -6.94 5.28 -9.17
CA PHE A 49 -6.05 6.18 -9.90
C PHE A 49 -6.84 7.24 -10.68
N SER A 50 -7.89 6.83 -11.41
CA SER A 50 -8.74 7.74 -12.15
C SER A 50 -9.38 8.80 -11.25
N ARG A 51 -9.83 8.40 -10.05
CA ARG A 51 -10.49 9.28 -9.08
C ARG A 51 -9.54 10.13 -8.25
N TYR A 52 -8.38 9.59 -7.85
CA TYR A 52 -7.60 10.13 -6.73
C TYR A 52 -6.12 10.40 -7.03
N ALA A 53 -5.62 10.11 -8.22
CA ALA A 53 -4.19 10.22 -8.53
C ALA A 53 -3.64 11.65 -8.51
N LYS A 54 -2.32 11.74 -8.34
CA LYS A 54 -1.55 12.98 -8.44
C LYS A 54 -1.76 13.68 -9.78
N GLY A 55 -2.06 14.99 -9.72
CA GLY A 55 -2.36 15.82 -10.90
C GLY A 55 -3.84 15.78 -11.33
N ARG A 56 -4.66 14.92 -10.70
CA ARG A 56 -6.11 14.82 -10.96
C ARG A 56 -6.95 15.13 -9.72
N HIS A 57 -6.44 14.80 -8.53
CA HIS A 57 -7.16 14.96 -7.27
C HIS A 57 -6.27 15.48 -6.13
N PRO A 58 -6.82 16.20 -5.14
CA PRO A 58 -6.05 16.65 -3.97
C PRO A 58 -5.47 15.54 -3.08
N ALA A 59 -6.01 14.31 -3.13
CA ALA A 59 -5.45 13.13 -2.44
C ALA A 59 -4.08 12.73 -2.99
N ARG A 60 -3.84 12.97 -4.30
CA ARG A 60 -2.57 12.77 -4.99
C ARG A 60 -1.98 11.35 -4.85
N LEU A 61 -2.83 10.32 -4.86
CA LEU A 61 -2.39 8.93 -4.73
C LEU A 61 -1.35 8.58 -5.80
N ASN A 62 -0.31 7.86 -5.38
CA ASN A 62 0.69 7.24 -6.25
C ASN A 62 0.28 5.80 -6.63
N PHE A 63 1.15 5.09 -7.36
CA PHE A 63 0.88 3.70 -7.78
C PHE A 63 0.67 2.75 -6.60
N GLY A 64 1.58 2.74 -5.61
CA GLY A 64 1.48 1.91 -4.40
C GLY A 64 0.26 2.27 -3.56
N ASP A 65 -0.09 3.55 -3.48
CA ASP A 65 -1.29 4.01 -2.78
C ASP A 65 -2.57 3.46 -3.42
N CYS A 66 -2.61 3.39 -4.76
CA CYS A 66 -3.78 2.84 -5.47
C CYS A 66 -3.97 1.35 -5.18
N PHE A 67 -2.89 0.58 -5.02
CA PHE A 67 -2.98 -0.83 -4.62
C PHE A 67 -3.35 -0.99 -3.14
N SER A 68 -2.84 -0.13 -2.27
CA SER A 68 -3.22 -0.10 -0.84
C SER A 68 -4.71 0.22 -0.67
N TYR A 69 -5.20 1.22 -1.42
CA TYR A 69 -6.62 1.55 -1.52
C TYR A 69 -7.44 0.35 -2.02
N ALA A 70 -7.00 -0.28 -3.11
CA ALA A 70 -7.72 -1.40 -3.71
C ALA A 70 -7.81 -2.61 -2.78
N GLY A 71 -6.72 -2.94 -2.08
CA GLY A 71 -6.68 -4.00 -1.08
C GLY A 71 -7.67 -3.74 0.07
N ALA A 72 -7.64 -2.54 0.66
CA ALA A 72 -8.56 -2.16 1.73
C ALA A 72 -10.03 -2.21 1.27
N LYS A 73 -10.33 -1.69 0.08
CA LYS A 73 -11.68 -1.70 -0.48
C LYS A 73 -12.17 -3.11 -0.80
N ALA A 74 -11.31 -3.99 -1.33
CA ALA A 74 -11.65 -5.38 -1.61
C ALA A 74 -11.88 -6.19 -0.32
N ALA A 75 -11.13 -5.90 0.74
CA ALA A 75 -11.30 -6.53 2.04
C ALA A 75 -12.47 -5.96 2.86
N GLY A 76 -13.08 -4.84 2.43
CA GLY A 76 -14.07 -4.11 3.23
C GLY A 76 -13.51 -3.60 4.56
N ALA A 77 -12.19 -3.37 4.63
CA ALA A 77 -11.47 -3.02 5.84
C ALA A 77 -11.02 -1.55 5.83
N ALA A 78 -10.83 -0.99 7.03
CA ALA A 78 -10.22 0.32 7.17
C ALA A 78 -8.74 0.27 6.76
N LEU A 79 -8.24 1.34 6.14
CA LEU A 79 -6.84 1.46 5.75
C LEU A 79 -6.05 2.17 6.85
N LEU A 80 -5.02 1.51 7.39
CA LEU A 80 -4.07 2.13 8.30
C LEU A 80 -2.98 2.86 7.50
N TYR A 81 -2.84 4.16 7.71
CA TYR A 81 -1.82 4.98 7.06
C TYR A 81 -1.32 6.09 7.98
N VAL A 82 -0.15 6.65 7.65
CA VAL A 82 0.41 7.83 8.31
C VAL A 82 0.46 8.96 7.29
N GLY A 83 0.09 10.18 7.72
CA GLY A 83 0.02 11.36 6.85
C GLY A 83 -1.41 11.66 6.40
N GLU A 84 -1.53 12.32 5.24
CA GLU A 84 -2.80 12.90 4.78
C GLU A 84 -3.32 12.28 3.48
N ASP A 85 -2.59 11.31 2.91
CA ASP A 85 -2.76 10.86 1.52
C ASP A 85 -4.12 10.23 1.26
N PHE A 86 -4.68 9.50 2.23
CA PHE A 86 -5.99 8.85 2.09
C PHE A 86 -7.15 9.65 2.69
N ARG A 87 -6.90 10.76 3.40
CA ARG A 87 -7.94 11.55 4.09
C ARG A 87 -8.98 12.18 3.17
N ARG A 88 -8.66 12.29 1.88
CA ARG A 88 -9.55 12.82 0.85
C ARG A 88 -10.06 11.72 -0.08
N THR A 89 -10.09 10.49 0.39
CA THR A 89 -10.69 9.35 -0.30
C THR A 89 -11.97 8.93 0.41
N ASP A 90 -12.72 8.02 -0.20
CA ASP A 90 -13.88 7.35 0.39
C ASP A 90 -13.51 6.23 1.39
N LEU A 91 -12.23 6.06 1.73
CA LEU A 91 -11.74 5.12 2.75
C LEU A 91 -11.33 5.80 4.07
N ALA A 92 -11.52 7.11 4.18
CA ALA A 92 -11.24 7.89 5.39
C ALA A 92 -12.42 7.88 6.38
#